data_AF-A0A6P5SPP4-F1
#
_entry.id   AF-A0A6P5SPP4-F1
#
_cell.length_a   1.000
_cell.length_b   1.000
_cell.length_c   1.000
_cell.angle_alpha   90.00
_cell.angle_beta   90.00
_cell.angle_gamma   90.00
#
_symmetry.space_group_name_H-M   'P 1'
#
loop_
_entity.id
_entity.type
_entity.pdbx_description
1 polymer ?
#
loop_
_entity_poly.entity_id
_entity_poly.type
_entity_poly.pdbx_seq_one_letter_code
_entity_poly.pdbx_strand_id
1 'polypeptide(L)'
;MAFQYGMLMRLSVLLVLLLAATNAVAAATTRTSAREGGAEDGKPGASEMAKPNCKDKCGNLTIPYPFGIGHGCYSRPEFSITCKESNDESEPTTPRLMETRMIVTNISLEAGDLEIMQLVNRDCYDAQGNLTNNQTRGGLRVYPPDAAFKFHLHHQRPCMHSF
;
A
#
# COMPACT_ATOMS: atom_id res chain seq x y z
N MET A 1 52.81 15.10 25.99
CA MET A 1 52.28 15.03 24.61
C MET A 1 50.77 15.36 24.50
N ALA A 2 49.96 15.29 25.56
CA ALA A 2 48.52 15.60 25.52
C ALA A 2 48.16 17.09 25.26
N PHE A 3 49.01 18.03 25.67
CA PHE A 3 48.78 19.46 25.47
C PHE A 3 48.80 19.88 23.99
N GLN A 4 49.57 19.19 23.14
CA GLN A 4 49.69 19.53 21.73
C GLN A 4 48.46 19.11 20.91
N TYR A 5 47.85 17.96 21.24
CA TYR A 5 46.59 17.52 20.64
C TYR A 5 45.40 18.38 21.07
N GLY A 6 45.40 18.88 22.31
CA GLY A 6 44.37 19.82 22.78
C GLY A 6 44.38 21.14 22.00
N MET A 7 45.55 21.67 21.67
CA MET A 7 45.68 22.92 20.90
C MET A 7 45.28 22.72 19.42
N LEU A 8 45.66 21.59 18.82
CA LEU A 8 45.25 21.23 17.44
C LEU A 8 43.74 21.01 17.32
N MET A 9 43.10 20.37 18.30
CA MET A 9 41.64 20.20 18.33
C MET A 9 40.90 21.53 18.53
N ARG A 10 41.45 22.46 19.31
CA ARG A 10 40.87 23.81 19.43
C ARG A 10 40.99 24.61 18.12
N LEU A 11 42.13 24.49 17.42
CA LEU A 11 42.35 25.15 16.13
C LEU A 11 41.42 24.60 15.04
N SER A 12 41.20 23.29 14.98
CA SER A 12 40.29 22.68 14.00
C SER A 12 38.83 23.09 14.25
N VAL A 13 38.39 23.15 15.51
CA VAL A 13 37.04 23.61 15.86
C VAL A 13 36.82 25.08 15.49
N LEU A 14 37.80 25.96 15.75
CA LEU A 14 37.73 27.36 15.34
C LEU A 14 37.69 27.52 13.81
N LEU A 15 38.45 26.70 13.07
CA LEU A 15 38.43 26.71 11.61
C LEU A 15 37.05 26.31 11.06
N VAL A 16 36.42 25.28 11.63
CA VAL A 16 35.08 24.82 11.22
C VAL A 16 34.01 25.88 11.53
N LEU A 17 34.10 26.56 12.67
CA LEU A 17 33.17 27.65 13.03
C LEU A 17 33.29 28.86 12.09
N LEU A 18 34.50 29.21 11.66
CA LEU A 18 34.72 30.31 10.70
C LEU A 18 34.14 29.97 9.32
N LEU A 19 34.21 28.72 8.87
CA LEU A 19 33.66 28.28 7.58
C LEU A 19 32.12 28.27 7.55
N ALA A 20 31.44 28.11 8.71
CA ALA A 20 29.98 28.06 8.77
C ALA A 20 29.29 29.44 8.64
N ALA A 21 30.04 30.55 8.75
CA ALA A 21 29.48 31.90 8.83
C ALA A 21 29.28 32.62 7.48
N THR A 22 29.56 31.99 6.33
CA THR A 22 29.58 32.70 5.02
C THR A 22 28.32 32.57 4.16
N ASN A 23 27.25 31.92 4.61
CA ASN A 23 26.04 31.75 3.79
C ASN A 23 24.96 32.76 4.16
N ALA A 24 25.09 34.02 3.72
CA ALA A 24 24.00 35.00 3.82
C ALA A 24 24.12 36.16 2.80
N VAL A 25 24.15 35.90 1.49
CA VAL A 25 23.93 36.88 0.40
C VAL A 25 23.54 36.07 -0.86
N ALA A 26 22.49 36.27 -1.67
CA ALA A 26 21.32 37.14 -1.73
C ALA A 26 20.34 36.54 -2.78
N ALA A 27 19.04 36.80 -2.66
CA ALA A 27 18.12 36.85 -3.81
C ALA A 27 16.84 37.61 -3.40
N ALA A 28 16.84 38.93 -3.58
CA ALA A 28 15.66 39.78 -3.39
C ALA A 28 15.49 40.71 -4.61
N THR A 29 14.84 40.22 -5.67
CA THR A 29 14.13 40.97 -6.74
C THR A 29 13.38 39.92 -7.57
N THR A 30 12.05 39.93 -7.79
CA THR A 30 11.25 40.86 -8.60
C THR A 30 9.74 40.70 -8.33
N ARG A 31 8.97 41.72 -8.74
CA ARG A 31 7.51 41.94 -8.57
C ARG A 31 6.60 41.11 -9.51
N THR A 32 5.35 40.93 -9.04
CA THR A 32 4.04 40.84 -9.75
C THR A 32 3.80 39.72 -10.78
N SER A 33 2.75 38.90 -10.55
CA SER A 33 1.62 38.78 -11.50
C SER A 33 0.42 38.03 -10.88
N ALA A 34 -0.71 38.17 -11.57
CA ALA A 34 -2.11 37.86 -11.31
C ALA A 34 -2.49 36.46 -10.79
N ARG A 35 -3.73 36.40 -10.30
CA ARG A 35 -4.54 35.18 -10.12
C ARG A 35 -4.46 34.28 -11.36
N GLU A 36 -4.22 33.00 -11.11
CA GLU A 36 -4.82 31.92 -11.87
C GLU A 36 -5.35 30.88 -10.88
N GLY A 37 -6.68 30.68 -10.90
CA GLY A 37 -7.25 29.45 -10.41
C GLY A 37 -6.81 28.35 -11.37
N GLY A 38 -5.86 27.54 -10.94
CA GLY A 38 -5.56 26.25 -11.56
C GLY A 38 -6.16 25.18 -10.67
N ALA A 39 -7.15 24.46 -11.18
CA ALA A 39 -7.45 23.14 -10.67
C ALA A 39 -6.12 22.36 -10.66
N GLU A 40 -5.74 21.83 -9.51
CA GLU A 40 -4.68 20.84 -9.46
C GLU A 40 -5.23 19.60 -10.18
N ASP A 41 -4.99 19.55 -11.50
CA ASP A 41 -4.96 18.29 -12.23
C ASP A 41 -3.92 17.44 -11.52
N GLY A 42 -4.42 16.51 -10.70
CA GLY A 42 -3.63 15.52 -10.02
C GLY A 42 -2.75 14.81 -11.04
N LYS A 43 -1.51 15.28 -11.16
CA LYS A 43 -0.47 14.57 -11.85
C LYS A 43 -0.40 13.21 -11.16
N PRO A 44 -0.66 12.09 -11.85
CA PRO A 44 -0.49 10.80 -11.24
C PRO A 44 0.95 10.78 -10.75
N GLY A 45 1.13 10.73 -9.42
CA GLY A 45 2.42 10.38 -8.87
C GLY A 45 2.85 9.13 -9.61
N ALA A 46 4.12 9.03 -10.00
CA ALA A 46 4.67 7.89 -10.74
C ALA A 46 4.51 6.52 -10.02
N SER A 47 3.78 6.51 -8.90
CA SER A 47 3.48 5.42 -7.99
C SER A 47 2.05 4.88 -8.12
N GLU A 48 1.27 5.19 -9.17
CA GLU A 48 -0.02 4.52 -9.43
C GLU A 48 -0.09 3.82 -10.79
N MET A 49 1.03 3.78 -11.51
CA MET A 49 1.05 3.26 -12.87
C MET A 49 1.07 1.73 -12.89
N ALA A 50 0.12 1.13 -13.63
CA ALA A 50 0.20 -0.27 -14.01
C ALA A 50 1.40 -0.51 -14.94
N LYS A 51 1.83 -1.77 -15.05
CA LYS A 51 2.86 -2.15 -16.02
C LYS A 51 2.39 -1.84 -17.45
N PRO A 52 3.25 -1.31 -18.35
CA PRO A 52 2.86 -1.03 -19.73
C PRO A 52 2.24 -2.26 -20.41
N ASN A 53 1.15 -2.03 -21.15
CA ASN A 53 0.34 -3.06 -21.83
C ASN A 53 -0.42 -4.01 -20.90
N CYS A 54 -0.62 -3.65 -19.63
CA CYS A 54 -1.44 -4.40 -18.67
C CYS A 54 -2.70 -3.64 -18.28
N LYS A 55 -3.75 -4.38 -17.95
CA LYS A 55 -5.00 -3.80 -17.43
C LYS A 55 -4.72 -3.20 -16.04
N ASP A 56 -5.10 -1.95 -15.87
CA ASP A 56 -4.84 -1.12 -14.69
C ASP A 56 -6.02 -1.05 -13.72
N LYS A 57 -7.17 -1.66 -14.08
CA LYS A 57 -8.39 -1.63 -13.24
C LYS A 57 -9.10 -2.99 -13.16
N CYS A 58 -9.70 -3.25 -12.00
CA CYS A 58 -10.68 -4.32 -11.81
C CYS A 58 -11.86 -3.79 -10.98
N GLY A 59 -13.01 -3.61 -11.61
CA GLY A 59 -14.11 -2.84 -11.01
C GLY A 59 -13.62 -1.43 -10.66
N ASN A 60 -13.79 -1.04 -9.40
CA ASN A 60 -13.35 0.27 -8.89
C ASN A 60 -11.90 0.29 -8.37
N LEU A 61 -11.21 -0.86 -8.35
CA LEU A 61 -9.83 -0.96 -7.87
C LEU A 61 -8.84 -0.58 -8.98
N THR A 62 -8.00 0.43 -8.73
CA THR A 62 -6.79 0.71 -9.54
C THR A 62 -5.66 -0.23 -9.12
N ILE A 63 -4.94 -0.79 -10.08
CA ILE A 63 -3.94 -1.85 -9.89
C ILE A 63 -2.59 -1.36 -10.41
N PRO A 64 -1.74 -0.81 -9.52
CA PRO A 64 -0.42 -0.35 -9.90
C PRO A 64 0.61 -1.50 -9.91
N TYR A 65 1.70 -1.34 -10.65
CA TYR A 65 2.85 -2.24 -10.53
C TYR A 65 3.45 -2.11 -9.12
N PRO A 66 3.71 -3.21 -8.38
CA PRO A 66 4.05 -4.55 -8.86
C PRO A 66 2.88 -5.54 -9.01
N PHE A 67 1.65 -5.11 -8.80
CA PHE A 67 0.44 -5.91 -9.00
C PHE A 67 -0.01 -5.91 -10.46
N GLY A 68 -0.81 -6.89 -10.85
CA GLY A 68 -1.34 -6.92 -12.21
C GLY A 68 -2.28 -8.09 -12.50
N ILE A 69 -3.06 -7.93 -13.56
CA ILE A 69 -3.97 -8.94 -14.08
C ILE A 69 -3.34 -9.63 -15.29
N GLY A 70 -3.32 -10.96 -15.28
CA GLY A 70 -2.81 -11.75 -16.39
C GLY A 70 -1.29 -11.98 -16.36
N HIS A 71 -0.84 -12.92 -17.19
CA HIS A 71 0.56 -13.35 -17.22
C HIS A 71 1.51 -12.23 -17.64
N GLY A 72 2.59 -12.03 -16.87
CA GLY A 72 3.61 -11.01 -17.16
C GLY A 72 3.23 -9.58 -16.78
N CYS A 73 2.11 -9.40 -16.06
CA CYS A 73 1.63 -8.08 -15.59
C CYS A 73 1.93 -7.77 -14.13
N TYR A 74 2.35 -8.77 -13.36
CA TYR A 74 2.77 -8.64 -11.97
C TYR A 74 4.25 -9.00 -11.83
N SER A 75 4.92 -8.50 -10.79
CA SER A 75 6.35 -8.79 -10.57
C SER A 75 6.60 -10.18 -9.98
N ARG A 76 5.63 -10.70 -9.22
CA ARG A 76 5.68 -12.01 -8.56
C ARG A 76 4.30 -12.66 -8.56
N PRO A 77 4.20 -14.00 -8.58
CA PRO A 77 2.91 -14.70 -8.57
C PRO A 77 1.97 -14.28 -7.43
N GLU A 78 2.51 -13.92 -6.26
CA GLU A 78 1.76 -13.48 -5.08
C GLU A 78 1.10 -12.10 -5.26
N PHE A 79 1.56 -11.31 -6.25
CA PHE A 79 0.98 -10.01 -6.60
C PHE A 79 0.03 -10.08 -7.80
N SER A 80 -0.31 -11.29 -8.24
CA SER A 80 -1.34 -11.47 -9.26
C SER A 80 -2.71 -11.07 -8.71
N ILE A 81 -3.49 -10.36 -9.52
CA ILE A 81 -4.88 -10.00 -9.22
C ILE A 81 -5.78 -10.75 -10.20
N THR A 82 -6.69 -11.58 -9.68
CA THR A 82 -7.76 -12.19 -10.47
C THR A 82 -8.97 -11.27 -10.43
N CYS A 83 -9.45 -10.85 -11.60
CA CYS A 83 -10.67 -10.06 -11.71
C CYS A 83 -11.86 -10.98 -11.98
N LYS A 84 -12.74 -11.18 -10.98
CA LYS A 84 -13.91 -12.04 -11.12
C LYS A 84 -15.11 -11.21 -11.56
N GLU A 85 -15.54 -11.42 -12.80
CA GLU A 85 -16.76 -10.85 -13.36
C GLU A 85 -17.96 -11.72 -12.94
N SER A 86 -19.10 -11.09 -12.65
CA SER A 86 -20.37 -11.77 -12.43
C SER A 86 -21.11 -11.92 -13.77
N ASN A 87 -21.91 -12.98 -13.88
CA ASN A 87 -22.81 -13.16 -15.04
C ASN A 87 -24.09 -12.32 -14.92
N ASP A 88 -24.31 -11.72 -13.75
CA ASP A 88 -25.39 -10.78 -13.46
C ASP A 88 -24.80 -9.38 -13.47
N GLU A 89 -25.29 -8.52 -14.37
CA GLU A 89 -24.85 -7.11 -14.45
C GLU A 89 -25.19 -6.32 -13.17
N SER A 90 -26.08 -6.83 -12.33
CA SER A 90 -26.43 -6.24 -11.04
C SER A 90 -25.35 -6.44 -9.97
N GLU A 91 -24.44 -7.39 -10.18
CA GLU A 91 -23.39 -7.74 -9.23
C GLU A 91 -22.05 -7.08 -9.60
N PRO A 92 -21.29 -6.54 -8.64
CA PRO A 92 -20.05 -5.85 -8.93
C PRO A 92 -18.88 -6.81 -9.25
N THR A 93 -18.07 -6.44 -10.24
CA THR A 93 -16.79 -7.10 -10.51
C THR A 93 -15.90 -7.10 -9.27
N THR A 94 -15.42 -8.28 -8.88
CA THR A 94 -14.69 -8.47 -7.62
C THR A 94 -13.19 -8.72 -7.86
N PRO A 95 -12.29 -7.84 -7.42
CA PRO A 95 -10.84 -8.08 -7.44
C PRO A 95 -10.42 -9.06 -6.35
N ARG A 96 -9.68 -10.10 -6.72
CA ARG A 96 -9.19 -11.15 -5.81
C ARG A 96 -7.67 -11.23 -5.85
N LEU A 97 -7.04 -11.46 -4.70
CA LEU A 97 -5.61 -11.70 -4.63
C LEU A 97 -5.31 -13.14 -5.08
N MET A 98 -4.49 -13.28 -6.13
CA MET A 98 -4.24 -14.55 -6.82
C MET A 98 -5.57 -15.26 -7.16
N GLU A 99 -5.58 -16.60 -7.19
CA GLU A 99 -6.81 -17.39 -7.31
C GLU A 99 -7.44 -17.73 -5.93
N THR A 100 -7.37 -16.81 -4.96
CA THR A 100 -7.92 -17.01 -3.60
C THR A 100 -9.25 -16.28 -3.42
N ARG A 101 -10.01 -16.56 -2.35
CA ARG A 101 -11.26 -15.83 -2.04
C ARG A 101 -11.02 -14.49 -1.32
N MET A 102 -9.78 -14.04 -1.21
CA MET A 102 -9.42 -12.77 -0.57
C MET A 102 -9.72 -11.63 -1.53
N ILE A 103 -10.63 -10.74 -1.14
CA ILE A 103 -11.04 -9.60 -1.96
C ILE A 103 -10.07 -8.46 -1.67
N VAL A 104 -9.49 -7.85 -2.71
CA VAL A 104 -8.58 -6.71 -2.55
C VAL A 104 -9.41 -5.42 -2.54
N THR A 105 -9.36 -4.67 -1.45
CA THR A 105 -10.17 -3.45 -1.28
C THR A 105 -9.39 -2.18 -1.57
N ASN A 106 -8.08 -2.19 -1.29
CA ASN A 106 -7.22 -1.05 -1.51
C ASN A 106 -5.76 -1.49 -1.72
N ILE A 107 -5.03 -0.72 -2.54
CA ILE A 107 -3.59 -0.85 -2.74
C ILE A 107 -3.00 0.54 -2.53
N SER A 108 -2.12 0.69 -1.54
CA SER A 108 -1.39 1.94 -1.30
C SER A 108 0.11 1.70 -1.42
N LEU A 109 0.70 2.19 -2.51
CA LEU A 109 2.14 2.09 -2.72
C LEU A 109 2.94 3.06 -1.86
N GLU A 110 2.35 4.21 -1.52
CA GLU A 110 2.95 5.18 -0.59
C GLU A 110 3.03 4.62 0.85
N ALA A 111 2.00 3.92 1.31
CA ALA A 111 1.98 3.29 2.63
C ALA A 111 2.66 1.92 2.65
N GLY A 112 2.85 1.29 1.48
CA GLY A 112 3.33 -0.09 1.40
C GLY A 112 2.29 -1.11 1.89
N ASP A 113 1.01 -0.79 1.71
CA ASP A 113 -0.11 -1.53 2.28
C ASP A 113 -0.95 -2.19 1.18
N LEU A 114 -1.32 -3.44 1.42
CA LEU A 114 -2.34 -4.15 0.66
C LEU A 114 -3.50 -4.49 1.61
N GLU A 115 -4.66 -3.94 1.33
CA GLU A 115 -5.87 -4.21 2.10
C GLU A 115 -6.67 -5.34 1.46
N ILE A 116 -6.95 -6.36 2.25
CA ILE A 116 -7.73 -7.51 1.82
C ILE A 116 -8.86 -7.82 2.81
N MET A 117 -10.04 -8.08 2.26
CA MET A 117 -11.13 -8.73 2.97
C MET A 117 -10.95 -10.24 2.90
N GLN A 118 -10.78 -10.85 4.06
CA GLN A 118 -10.77 -12.30 4.20
C GLN A 118 -12.10 -12.80 4.77
N LEU A 119 -12.46 -14.03 4.38
CA LEU A 119 -13.55 -14.74 5.03
C LEU A 119 -13.04 -15.27 6.36
N VAL A 120 -13.74 -14.98 7.44
CA VAL A 120 -13.42 -15.52 8.76
C VAL A 120 -13.82 -17.00 8.78
N ASN A 121 -12.90 -17.87 9.21
CA ASN A 121 -13.27 -19.23 9.56
C ASN A 121 -14.33 -19.18 10.67
N ARG A 122 -15.47 -19.84 10.43
CA ARG A 122 -16.52 -19.96 11.44
C ARG A 122 -17.09 -21.37 11.43
N ASP A 123 -17.32 -21.86 12.63
CA ASP A 123 -18.15 -23.03 12.90
C ASP A 123 -19.43 -22.53 13.56
N CYS A 124 -20.57 -22.85 12.96
CA CYS A 124 -21.88 -22.48 13.47
C CYS A 124 -22.61 -23.74 13.92
N TYR A 125 -23.28 -23.65 15.08
CA TYR A 125 -23.95 -24.77 15.75
C TYR A 125 -25.42 -24.44 15.96
N ASP A 126 -26.28 -25.46 15.97
CA ASP A 126 -27.68 -25.33 16.40
C ASP A 126 -27.80 -25.29 17.94
N ALA A 127 -29.03 -25.13 18.44
CA ALA A 127 -29.31 -25.10 19.87
C ALA A 127 -29.03 -26.44 20.58
N GLN A 128 -28.92 -27.55 19.84
CA GLN A 128 -28.59 -28.88 20.35
C GLN A 128 -27.07 -29.15 20.32
N GLY A 129 -26.27 -28.21 19.80
CA GLY A 129 -24.82 -28.32 19.69
C GLY A 129 -24.35 -29.07 18.43
N ASN A 130 -25.22 -29.34 17.45
CA ASN A 130 -24.82 -29.95 16.18
C ASN A 130 -24.25 -28.90 15.24
N LEU A 131 -23.18 -29.24 14.52
CA LEU A 131 -22.57 -28.40 13.50
C LEU A 131 -23.54 -28.21 12.33
N THR A 132 -23.93 -26.96 12.06
CA THR A 132 -24.84 -26.59 10.96
C THR A 132 -24.11 -25.94 9.80
N ASN A 133 -23.02 -25.23 10.06
CA ASN A 133 -22.23 -24.57 9.02
C ASN A 133 -20.76 -24.57 9.40
N ASN A 134 -19.91 -25.06 8.50
CA ASN A 134 -18.47 -24.98 8.64
C ASN A 134 -17.90 -24.21 7.45
N GLN A 135 -17.21 -23.11 7.72
CA GLN A 135 -16.42 -22.37 6.75
C GLN A 135 -14.93 -22.59 7.04
N THR A 136 -14.39 -23.73 6.63
CA THR A 136 -12.96 -24.09 6.80
C THR A 136 -12.04 -23.44 5.78
N ARG A 137 -12.59 -22.82 4.73
CA ARG A 137 -11.82 -22.25 3.61
C ARG A 137 -11.29 -20.83 3.84
N GLY A 138 -11.48 -20.24 5.02
CA GLY A 138 -11.18 -18.85 5.38
C GLY A 138 -9.95 -18.65 6.28
N GLY A 139 -8.89 -19.44 6.07
CA GLY A 139 -7.63 -19.26 6.80
C GLY A 139 -6.62 -18.42 6.02
N LEU A 140 -6.00 -17.42 6.66
CA LEU A 140 -4.79 -16.79 6.15
C LEU A 140 -3.57 -17.58 6.64
N ARG A 141 -2.91 -18.30 5.73
CA ARG A 141 -1.55 -18.78 5.97
C ARG A 141 -0.58 -17.67 5.60
N VAL A 142 -0.15 -16.91 6.59
CA VAL A 142 0.94 -15.95 6.41
C VAL A 142 2.24 -16.74 6.37
N TYR A 143 2.79 -16.94 5.17
CA TYR A 143 4.22 -17.20 5.04
C TYR A 143 4.90 -15.84 5.05
N PRO A 144 5.69 -15.50 6.08
CA PRO A 144 6.41 -14.23 6.10
C PRO A 144 7.35 -14.20 4.88
N PRO A 145 7.13 -13.29 3.91
CA PRO A 145 8.09 -13.08 2.85
C PRO A 145 9.21 -12.18 3.39
N ASP A 146 10.40 -12.30 2.82
CA ASP A 146 11.53 -11.40 3.07
C ASP A 146 11.27 -9.94 2.60
N ALA A 147 10.02 -9.64 2.17
CA ALA A 147 9.53 -8.34 1.73
C ALA A 147 8.48 -7.81 2.73
N ALA A 148 8.77 -6.63 3.29
CA ALA A 148 7.93 -5.95 4.27
C ALA A 148 6.70 -5.30 3.61
N PHE A 149 5.68 -6.09 3.28
CA PHE A 149 4.33 -5.58 3.01
C PHE A 149 3.45 -5.85 4.22
N LYS A 150 2.72 -4.83 4.68
CA LYS A 150 1.79 -4.94 5.79
C LYS A 150 0.40 -5.25 5.24
N PHE A 151 -0.15 -6.37 5.66
CA PHE A 151 -1.48 -6.81 5.27
C PHE A 151 -2.48 -6.39 6.35
N HIS A 152 -3.49 -5.61 5.96
CA HIS A 152 -4.62 -5.30 6.84
C HIS A 152 -5.80 -6.20 6.49
N LEU A 153 -6.28 -6.97 7.49
CA LEU A 153 -7.32 -7.98 7.33
C LEU A 153 -8.65 -7.49 7.87
N HIS A 154 -9.61 -7.29 6.97
CA HIS A 154 -10.98 -6.99 7.36
C HIS A 154 -11.79 -8.30 7.46
N HIS A 155 -12.53 -8.46 8.56
CA HIS A 155 -13.31 -9.64 8.90
C HIS A 155 -14.81 -9.39 8.62
N GLN A 156 -15.47 -10.29 7.88
CA GLN A 156 -16.94 -10.29 7.77
C GLN A 156 -17.57 -10.88 9.04
N ARG A 157 -18.67 -10.29 9.53
CA ARG A 157 -19.28 -10.59 10.86
C ARG A 157 -19.53 -12.10 11.07
N PRO A 158 -19.30 -12.63 12.29
CA PRO A 158 -19.59 -14.03 12.63
C PRO A 158 -21.10 -14.32 12.75
N CYS A 159 -21.46 -15.62 12.68
CA CYS A 159 -22.82 -16.13 12.90
C CYS A 159 -23.37 -15.56 14.22
N MET A 160 -24.35 -14.66 14.17
CA MET A 160 -25.15 -14.32 15.35
C MET A 160 -26.02 -15.52 15.66
N HIS A 161 -25.86 -16.10 16.84
CA HIS A 161 -26.87 -16.99 17.41
C HIS A 161 -28.18 -16.19 17.48
N SER A 162 -29.20 -16.59 16.71
CA SER A 162 -30.57 -16.17 16.99
C SER A 162 -30.94 -16.73 18.36
N PHE A 163 -31.03 -15.85 19.35
CA PHE A 163 -31.87 -16.07 20.52
C PHE A 163 -33.28 -15.58 20.20
#